data_AF-A0A356WS07-F1
#
_entry.id   AF-A0A356WS07-F1
#
_cell.length_a   1.000
_cell.length_b   1.000
_cell.length_c   1.000
_cell.angle_alpha   90.00
_cell.angle_beta   90.00
_cell.angle_gamma   90.00
#
_symmetry.space_group_name_H-M   'P 1'
#
loop_
_entity.id
_entity.type
_entity.pdbx_description
1 polymer ?
#
loop_
_entity_poly.entity_id
_entity_poly.type
_entity_poly.pdbx_seq_one_letter_code
_entity_poly.pdbx_strand_id
1 'polypeptide(L)'
;VDGHDLPGLIRVLHNIRDMKGPRLLHIKTVKGKGFKPAEKAATIWHAPGLFDKETGERIVRKRIDQPQLYQDVFGHTLVELAEENQKIVGITPAMPTGCSMTYMMQKLP
;
A
#
# COMPACT_ATOMS: atom_id res chain seq x y z
N VAL A 1 -0.17 5.10 -21.74
CA VAL A 1 -1.41 5.88 -22.01
C VAL A 1 -2.05 6.27 -20.70
N ASP A 2 -2.87 7.34 -20.68
CA ASP A 2 -3.65 7.70 -19.50
C ASP A 2 -4.69 6.61 -19.23
N GLY A 3 -4.68 6.07 -18.00
CA GLY A 3 -5.61 5.04 -17.57
C GLY A 3 -6.99 5.57 -17.17
N HIS A 4 -7.17 6.89 -17.13
CA HIS A 4 -8.43 7.53 -16.78
C HIS A 4 -9.17 8.10 -18.00
N ASP A 5 -8.60 7.98 -19.20
CA ASP A 5 -9.25 8.30 -20.47
C ASP A 5 -9.90 7.06 -21.07
N LEU A 6 -11.16 6.80 -20.67
CA LEU A 6 -11.91 5.63 -21.14
C LEU A 6 -12.05 5.57 -22.67
N PRO A 7 -12.48 6.65 -23.38
CA PRO A 7 -12.52 6.64 -24.84
C PRO A 7 -11.16 6.33 -25.49
N GLY A 8 -10.07 6.92 -24.98
CA GLY A 8 -8.72 6.67 -25.46
C GLY A 8 -8.28 5.22 -25.25
N LEU A 9 -8.57 4.63 -24.09
CA LEU A 9 -8.30 3.23 -23.79
C LEU A 9 -9.06 2.30 -24.73
N ILE A 10 -10.35 2.53 -24.96
CA ILE A 10 -11.18 1.73 -25.88
C ILE A 10 -10.54 1.71 -27.27
N ARG A 11 -10.16 2.87 -27.80
CA ARG A 11 -9.49 2.98 -29.11
C ARG A 11 -8.19 2.18 -29.15
N VAL A 12 -7.34 2.31 -28.14
CA VAL A 12 -6.04 1.60 -28.09
C VAL A 12 -6.25 0.10 -27.97
N LEU A 13 -7.18 -0.35 -27.13
CA LEU A 13 -7.52 -1.76 -26.97
C LEU A 13 -8.06 -2.38 -28.28
N HIS A 14 -8.94 -1.67 -29.00
CA HIS A 14 -9.40 -2.10 -30.32
C HIS A 14 -8.25 -2.26 -31.32
N ASN A 15 -7.32 -1.31 -31.37
CA ASN A 15 -6.20 -1.35 -32.30
C ASN A 15 -5.25 -2.53 -32.02
N ILE A 16 -5.03 -2.87 -30.75
CA ILE A 16 -4.10 -3.97 -30.40
C ILE A 16 -4.72 -5.36 -30.45
N ARG A 17 -6.07 -5.46 -30.39
CA ARG A 17 -6.82 -6.73 -30.35
C ARG A 17 -6.46 -7.66 -31.50
N ASP A 18 -6.37 -7.12 -32.72
CA ASP A 18 -6.23 -7.93 -33.94
C ASP A 18 -4.75 -8.10 -34.37
N MET A 19 -3.81 -7.63 -33.55
CA MET A 19 -2.38 -7.72 -33.82
C MET A 19 -1.81 -9.07 -33.41
N LYS A 20 -0.84 -9.60 -34.18
CA LYS A 20 -0.17 -10.87 -33.86
C LYS A 20 0.93 -10.68 -32.81
N GLY A 21 1.14 -11.70 -31.98
CA GLY A 21 2.21 -11.77 -30.98
C GLY A 21 1.90 -11.08 -29.64
N PRO A 22 2.76 -11.26 -28.63
CA PRO A 22 2.56 -10.68 -27.30
C PRO A 22 2.65 -9.15 -27.34
N ARG A 23 1.79 -8.48 -26.58
CA ARG A 23 1.69 -7.01 -26.53
C ARG A 23 1.77 -6.53 -25.10
N LEU A 24 2.53 -5.46 -24.87
CA LEU A 24 2.55 -4.71 -23.62
C LEU A 24 1.88 -3.36 -23.82
N LEU A 25 0.80 -3.10 -23.08
CA LEU A 25 0.18 -1.78 -22.99
C LEU A 25 0.48 -1.18 -21.62
N HIS A 26 1.37 -0.20 -21.57
CA HIS A 26 1.69 0.51 -20.33
C HIS A 26 0.65 1.61 -20.06
N ILE A 27 -0.15 1.41 -19.01
CA ILE A 27 -1.22 2.31 -18.56
C ILE A 27 -0.81 3.00 -17.26
N LYS A 28 -0.95 4.32 -17.20
CA LYS A 28 -0.70 5.12 -15.99
C LYS A 28 -2.03 5.40 -15.28
N THR A 29 -2.19 4.93 -14.05
CA THR A 29 -3.39 5.17 -13.23
C THR A 29 -3.04 5.93 -11.94
N VAL A 30 -4.07 6.27 -11.16
CA VAL A 30 -3.96 6.85 -9.82
C VAL A 30 -4.64 5.87 -8.86
N LYS A 31 -3.91 5.38 -7.87
CA LYS A 31 -4.45 4.43 -6.88
C LYS A 31 -5.53 5.15 -6.05
N GLY A 32 -6.72 4.55 -5.97
CA GLY A 32 -7.86 5.17 -5.29
C GLY A 32 -8.63 6.20 -6.12
N LYS A 33 -8.38 6.30 -7.44
CA LYS A 33 -9.08 7.28 -8.31
C LYS A 33 -10.59 7.25 -8.11
N GLY A 34 -11.19 8.43 -7.97
CA GLY A 34 -12.63 8.60 -7.77
C GLY A 34 -13.03 8.68 -6.29
N PHE A 35 -12.11 8.39 -5.37
CA PHE A 35 -12.32 8.54 -3.95
C PHE A 35 -11.20 9.36 -3.31
N LYS A 36 -11.46 10.66 -3.09
CA LYS A 36 -10.47 11.66 -2.69
C LYS A 36 -9.61 11.27 -1.47
N PRO A 37 -10.14 10.63 -0.40
CA PRO A 37 -9.31 10.14 0.70
C PRO A 37 -8.29 9.08 0.24
N ALA A 38 -8.66 8.16 -0.65
CA ALA A 38 -7.76 7.14 -1.17
C ALA A 38 -6.73 7.70 -2.16
N GLU A 39 -7.09 8.69 -2.98
CA GLU A 39 -6.12 9.37 -3.85
C GLU A 39 -5.02 10.08 -3.03
N LYS A 40 -5.37 10.66 -1.87
CA LYS A 40 -4.41 11.34 -0.99
C LYS A 40 -3.55 10.39 -0.15
N ALA A 41 -4.09 9.24 0.26
CA ALA A 41 -3.43 8.33 1.20
C ALA A 41 -3.50 6.86 0.74
N ALA A 42 -3.05 6.59 -0.48
CA ALA A 42 -3.22 5.30 -1.15
C ALA A 42 -2.68 4.07 -0.39
N THR A 43 -1.69 4.24 0.49
CA THR A 43 -1.17 3.17 1.37
C THR A 43 -2.17 2.80 2.46
N ILE A 44 -2.74 3.79 3.14
CA ILE A 44 -3.77 3.58 4.17
C ILE A 44 -5.02 2.95 3.56
N TRP A 45 -5.40 3.44 2.38
CA TRP A 45 -6.58 2.98 1.64
C TRP A 45 -6.36 1.71 0.83
N HIS A 46 -5.18 1.09 0.91
CA HIS A 46 -4.97 -0.26 0.38
C HIS A 46 -5.78 -1.30 1.18
N ALA A 47 -5.92 -1.09 2.49
CA ALA A 47 -6.74 -1.89 3.40
C ALA A 47 -7.26 -0.99 4.55
N PRO A 48 -8.32 -0.18 4.32
CA PRO A 48 -8.74 0.86 5.26
C PRO A 48 -9.39 0.31 6.54
N GLY A 49 -9.82 -0.95 6.57
CA GLY A 49 -10.69 -1.46 7.63
C GLY A 49 -12.12 -0.93 7.49
N LEU A 50 -12.85 -0.80 8.60
CA LEU A 50 -14.17 -0.21 8.60
C LEU A 50 -14.07 1.32 8.47
N PHE A 51 -14.87 1.93 7.60
CA PHE A 51 -14.92 3.38 7.40
C PHE A 51 -16.30 3.82 6.91
N ASP A 52 -16.62 5.09 7.11
CA ASP A 52 -17.81 5.72 6.54
C ASP A 52 -17.52 6.12 5.08
N LYS A 53 -18.33 5.64 4.14
CA LYS A 53 -18.14 5.86 2.70
C LYS A 53 -18.42 7.29 2.25
N GLU A 54 -19.27 8.02 2.97
CA GLU A 54 -19.70 9.38 2.65
C GLU A 54 -18.68 10.39 3.19
N THR A 55 -18.23 10.20 4.43
CA THR A 55 -17.26 11.11 5.07
C THR A 55 -15.81 10.73 4.78
N GLY A 56 -15.55 9.46 4.50
CA GLY A 56 -14.20 8.91 4.37
C GLY A 56 -13.46 8.72 5.69
N GLU A 57 -14.16 8.83 6.83
CA GLU A 57 -13.56 8.63 8.14
C GLU A 57 -13.44 7.15 8.50
N ARG A 58 -12.24 6.73 8.91
CA ARG A 58 -11.99 5.35 9.34
C ARG A 58 -12.55 5.14 10.75
N ILE A 59 -13.35 4.09 10.91
CA ILE A 59 -13.93 3.67 12.18
C ILE A 59 -12.94 2.73 12.86
N VAL A 60 -12.08 3.31 13.70
CA VAL A 60 -11.11 2.55 14.48
C VAL A 60 -11.71 2.23 15.84
N ARG A 61 -11.93 0.94 16.13
CA ARG A 61 -12.33 0.52 17.49
C ARG A 61 -11.16 0.78 18.44
N LYS A 62 -11.40 1.56 19.49
CA LYS A 62 -10.42 1.73 20.58
C LYS A 62 -10.18 0.36 21.21
N ARG A 63 -8.94 -0.11 21.15
CA ARG A 63 -8.48 -1.33 21.81
C ARG A 63 -8.16 -1.00 23.26
N ILE A 64 -9.19 -0.94 24.11
CA ILE A 64 -8.98 -0.93 25.55
C ILE A 64 -8.75 -2.39 25.96
N ASP A 65 -7.66 -2.66 26.67
CA ASP A 65 -7.27 -3.98 27.20
C ASP A 65 -7.12 -5.12 26.17
N GLN A 66 -6.70 -4.83 24.93
CA GLN A 66 -6.34 -5.88 23.96
C GLN A 66 -4.82 -6.02 23.82
N PRO A 67 -4.32 -7.25 23.56
CA PRO A 67 -2.92 -7.45 23.23
C PRO A 67 -2.54 -6.67 21.95
N GLN A 68 -1.28 -6.26 21.88
CA GLN A 68 -0.71 -5.67 20.67
C GLN A 68 -0.79 -6.65 19.50
N LEU A 69 -0.76 -6.11 18.27
CA LEU A 69 -0.62 -6.95 17.09
C LEU A 69 0.76 -7.59 17.09
N TYR A 70 0.84 -8.87 16.75
CA TYR A 70 2.11 -9.61 16.68
C TYR A 70 3.16 -8.92 15.81
N GLN A 71 2.72 -8.35 14.67
CA GLN A 71 3.59 -7.60 13.78
C GLN A 71 4.21 -6.37 14.46
N ASP A 72 3.47 -5.68 15.33
CA ASP A 72 3.98 -4.50 16.03
C ASP A 72 4.97 -4.90 17.12
N VAL A 73 4.68 -5.97 17.87
CA VAL A 73 5.64 -6.57 18.81
C VAL A 73 6.93 -6.95 18.08
N PHE A 74 6.83 -7.67 16.96
CA PHE A 74 7.99 -8.02 16.13
C PHE A 74 8.77 -6.77 15.68
N GLY A 75 8.09 -5.75 15.15
CA GLY A 75 8.73 -4.56 14.61
C GLY A 75 9.44 -3.74 15.68
N HIS A 76 8.84 -3.60 16.88
CA HIS A 76 9.48 -2.92 18.01
C HIS A 76 10.69 -3.70 18.53
N THR A 77 10.55 -5.00 18.76
CA THR A 77 11.66 -5.86 19.20
C THR A 77 12.80 -5.87 18.18
N LEU A 78 12.51 -5.86 16.88
CA LEU A 78 13.56 -5.80 15.85
C LEU A 78 14.38 -4.51 15.95
N VAL A 79 13.73 -3.37 16.23
CA VAL A 79 14.42 -2.08 16.44
C VAL A 79 15.33 -2.16 17.66
N GLU A 80 14.80 -2.61 18.80
CA GLU A 80 15.56 -2.75 20.05
C GLU A 80 16.83 -3.58 19.84
N LEU A 81 16.70 -4.75 19.20
CA LEU A 81 17.85 -5.62 18.92
C LEU A 81 18.85 -4.99 17.94
N ALA A 82 18.37 -4.27 16.92
CA ALA A 82 19.23 -3.66 15.91
C ALA A 82 19.98 -2.43 16.43
N GLU A 83 19.43 -1.71 17.42
CA GLU A 83 20.12 -0.62 18.10
C GLU A 83 21.34 -1.13 18.90
N GLU A 84 21.26 -2.34 19.46
CA GLU A 84 22.36 -2.96 20.21
C GLU A 84 23.36 -3.72 19.32
N ASN A 85 22.94 -4.15 18.12
CA ASN A 85 23.75 -4.98 17.23
C ASN A 85 23.69 -4.53 15.77
N GLN A 86 24.73 -3.82 15.34
CA GLN A 86 24.86 -3.32 13.96
C GLN A 86 25.00 -4.40 12.87
N LYS A 87 25.09 -5.69 13.23
CA LYS A 87 25.08 -6.79 12.26
C LYS A 87 23.68 -7.19 11.80
N ILE A 88 22.63 -6.68 12.45
CA ILE A 88 21.24 -7.00 12.11
C ILE A 88 20.80 -6.14 10.92
N VAL A 89 20.27 -6.79 9.88
CA VAL A 89 19.77 -6.14 8.66
C VAL A 89 18.33 -6.60 8.40
N GLY A 90 17.43 -5.63 8.20
CA GLY A 90 16.04 -5.91 7.83
C GLY A 90 15.86 -6.04 6.32
N ILE A 91 15.23 -7.13 5.86
CA ILE A 91 14.82 -7.33 4.47
C ILE A 91 13.33 -7.62 4.42
N THR A 92 12.57 -6.88 3.61
CA THR A 92 11.12 -7.08 3.43
C THR A 92 10.74 -7.16 1.94
N PRO A 93 9.91 -8.13 1.51
CA PRO A 93 9.45 -8.25 0.13
C PRO A 93 8.30 -7.27 -0.14
N ALA A 94 8.60 -5.96 -0.13
CA ALA A 94 7.64 -4.87 -0.35
C ALA A 94 6.45 -4.83 0.65
N MET A 95 6.62 -5.37 1.86
CA MET A 95 5.58 -5.43 2.89
C MET A 95 5.89 -4.61 4.17
N PRO A 96 6.56 -3.44 4.10
CA PRO A 96 7.09 -2.78 5.29
C PRO A 96 6.02 -2.42 6.33
N THR A 97 4.83 -2.02 5.89
CA THR A 97 3.71 -1.69 6.79
C THR A 97 3.00 -2.92 7.35
N GLY A 98 3.02 -4.04 6.61
CA GLY A 98 2.33 -5.27 7.01
C GLY A 98 3.11 -6.09 8.04
N CYS A 99 4.44 -6.09 7.95
CA CYS A 99 5.32 -6.71 8.93
C CYS A 99 5.90 -5.71 9.95
N SER A 100 5.37 -4.48 10.00
CA SER A 100 5.82 -3.37 10.87
C SER A 100 7.33 -3.07 10.81
N MET A 101 8.00 -3.45 9.72
CA MET A 101 9.39 -3.08 9.46
C MET A 101 9.57 -1.60 9.12
N THR A 102 8.46 -0.86 8.95
CA THR A 102 8.48 0.60 8.92
C THR A 102 9.13 1.21 10.16
N TYR A 103 9.04 0.58 11.34
CA TYR A 103 9.70 1.09 12.54
C TYR A 103 11.22 1.08 12.40
N MET A 104 11.78 -0.02 11.91
CA MET A 104 13.21 -0.13 11.61
C MET A 104 13.62 0.86 10.52
N MET A 105 12.89 0.96 9.41
CA MET A 105 13.20 1.93 8.34
C MET A 105 13.21 3.40 8.81
N GLN A 106 12.38 3.75 9.80
CA GLN A 106 12.34 5.12 10.33
C GLN A 106 13.48 5.41 11.31
N LYS A 107 13.92 4.40 12.08
CA LYS A 107 14.96 4.55 13.11
C LYS A 107 16.37 4.30 12.60
N LEU A 108 16.52 3.32 11.73
CA LEU A 108 17.77 2.83 11.17
C LEU A 108 17.61 2.70 9.64
N PRO A 109 17.56 3.83 8.92
CA PRO A 109 17.32 3.88 7.47
C PRO A 109 18.47 3.28 6.64
#